data_AF-A0A7V4ABY7-F1
#
_entry.id   AF-A0A7V4ABY7-F1
#
_cell.length_a   1.000
_cell.length_b   1.000
_cell.length_c   1.000
_cell.angle_alpha   90.00
_cell.angle_beta   90.00
_cell.angle_gamma   90.00
#
_symmetry.space_group_name_H-M   'P 1'
#
loop_
_entity.id
_entity.type
_entity.pdbx_description
1 polymer ?
#
loop_
_entity_poly.entity_id
_entity_poly.type
_entity_poly.pdbx_seq_one_letter_code
_entity_poly.pdbx_strand_id
1 'polypeptide(L)'
;MKPFITIATPHRDILEGRLTMDIFAADLWQVFKGKAPEEYQDPDVFFRKTFITAGLRNLLDIAEKRLKGKGGDPVIQLQTPFGGGKTHALITLYHKAKAWGTKVVVIDGTVFDPKEKTLWEEIELQLTGKIESLKGRISP
;
A
#
# COMPACT_ATOMS: atom_id res chain seq x y z
N MET A 1 1.16 37.21 11.80
CA MET A 1 1.60 35.86 11.33
C MET A 1 2.37 36.08 10.03
N LYS A 2 3.58 35.53 9.86
CA LYS A 2 4.31 35.66 8.58
C LYS A 2 3.55 34.88 7.50
N PRO A 3 3.48 35.36 6.25
CA PRO A 3 2.84 34.60 5.17
C PRO A 3 3.53 33.24 4.98
N PHE A 4 2.76 32.16 4.78
CA PHE A 4 3.29 30.79 4.68
C PHE A 4 4.40 30.65 3.64
N ILE A 5 4.25 31.32 2.48
CA ILE A 5 5.24 31.31 1.40
C ILE A 5 6.59 31.94 1.78
N THR A 6 6.65 32.72 2.86
CA THR A 6 7.90 33.33 3.36
C THR A 6 8.68 32.43 4.31
N ILE A 7 8.09 31.31 4.74
CA ILE A 7 8.67 30.36 5.69
C ILE A 7 8.73 28.92 5.16
N ALA A 8 8.01 28.61 4.08
CA ALA A 8 8.01 27.32 3.43
C ALA A 8 8.17 27.50 1.92
N THR A 9 9.16 26.82 1.35
CA THR A 9 9.34 26.73 -0.11
C THR A 9 8.46 25.59 -0.64
N PRO A 10 7.60 25.85 -1.64
CA PRO A 10 6.81 24.80 -2.28
C PRO A 10 7.70 23.69 -2.88
N HIS A 11 7.16 22.47 -2.96
CA HIS A 11 7.87 21.37 -3.60
C HIS A 11 8.21 21.70 -5.05
N ARG A 12 9.31 21.13 -5.55
CA ARG A 12 9.83 21.41 -6.89
C ARG A 12 8.77 21.20 -7.98
N ASP A 13 7.94 20.17 -7.85
CA ASP A 13 6.88 19.87 -8.82
C ASP A 13 5.82 20.99 -8.91
N ILE A 14 5.53 21.66 -7.79
CA ILE A 14 4.63 22.83 -7.76
C ILE A 14 5.30 24.01 -8.47
N LEU A 15 6.59 24.23 -8.21
CA LEU A 15 7.36 25.31 -8.85
C LEU A 15 7.51 25.10 -10.36
N GLU A 16 7.61 23.85 -10.80
CA GLU A 16 7.75 23.46 -12.20
C GLU A 16 6.39 23.26 -12.90
N GLY A 17 5.26 23.48 -12.21
CA GLY A 17 3.91 23.35 -12.77
C GLY A 17 3.48 21.90 -13.08
N ARG A 18 4.18 20.90 -12.56
CA ARG A 18 3.87 19.47 -12.73
C ARG A 18 2.86 19.03 -11.67
N LEU A 19 1.59 19.34 -11.93
CA LEU A 19 0.48 19.12 -10.99
C LEU A 19 -0.45 17.98 -11.45
N THR A 20 0.10 16.86 -11.89
CA THR A 20 -0.75 15.73 -12.28
C THR A 20 -1.28 15.04 -11.01
N MET A 21 -2.59 14.76 -10.95
CA MET A 21 -3.21 14.25 -9.71
C MET A 21 -2.66 12.88 -9.28
N ASP A 22 -2.16 12.12 -10.23
CA ASP A 22 -1.45 10.84 -10.05
C ASP A 22 -0.18 10.96 -9.22
N ILE A 23 0.51 12.11 -9.22
CA ILE A 23 1.69 12.33 -8.35
C ILE A 23 1.29 12.30 -6.88
N PHE A 24 0.08 12.75 -6.55
CA PHE A 24 -0.40 12.91 -5.17
C PHE A 24 -1.31 11.76 -4.72
N ALA A 25 -1.75 10.91 -5.64
CA ALA A 25 -2.64 9.80 -5.35
C ALA A 25 -1.82 8.56 -4.98
N ALA A 26 -1.86 8.19 -3.71
CA ALA A 26 -1.31 6.92 -3.26
C ALA A 26 -2.03 5.75 -3.96
N ASP A 27 -1.25 4.87 -4.61
CA ASP A 27 -1.73 3.67 -5.30
C ASP A 27 -0.87 2.45 -4.86
N LEU A 28 -1.48 1.55 -4.10
CA LEU A 28 -0.81 0.35 -3.59
C LEU A 28 -0.44 -0.63 -4.71
N TRP A 29 -1.24 -0.71 -5.78
CA TRP A 29 -0.96 -1.60 -6.91
C TRP A 29 0.29 -1.14 -7.66
N GLN A 30 0.46 0.17 -7.87
CA GLN A 30 1.70 0.70 -8.47
C GLN A 30 2.91 0.47 -7.57
N VAL A 31 2.77 0.63 -6.25
CA VAL A 31 3.84 0.32 -5.27
C VAL A 31 4.23 -1.16 -5.36
N PHE A 32 3.23 -2.04 -5.46
CA PHE A 32 3.46 -3.47 -5.65
C PHE A 32 4.17 -3.78 -6.97
N LYS A 33 3.80 -3.11 -8.07
CA LYS A 33 4.40 -3.28 -9.40
C LYS A 33 5.78 -2.63 -9.56
N GLY A 34 6.27 -1.88 -8.58
CA GLY A 34 7.55 -1.17 -8.70
C GLY A 34 7.49 0.08 -9.60
N LYS A 35 6.29 0.66 -9.78
CA LYS A 35 6.03 1.75 -10.72
C LYS A 35 5.54 3.03 -10.02
N ALA A 36 5.37 3.00 -8.70
CA ALA A 36 4.93 4.18 -7.96
C ALA A 36 6.05 5.24 -7.90
N PRO A 37 5.69 6.52 -7.69
CA PRO A 37 6.66 7.54 -7.34
C PRO A 37 7.54 7.12 -6.16
N GLU A 38 8.79 7.59 -6.15
CA GLU A 38 9.78 7.25 -5.12
C GLU A 38 9.24 7.45 -3.70
N GLU A 39 8.42 8.48 -3.50
CA GLU A 39 7.82 8.82 -2.21
C GLU A 39 6.93 7.73 -1.60
N TYR A 40 6.34 6.87 -2.45
CA TYR A 40 5.53 5.73 -2.05
C TYR A 40 6.29 4.41 -2.20
N GLN A 41 7.20 4.34 -3.17
CA GLN A 41 7.92 3.12 -3.53
C GLN A 41 9.04 2.78 -2.55
N ASP A 42 9.82 3.78 -2.14
CA ASP A 42 10.93 3.59 -1.21
C ASP A 42 10.43 3.69 0.25
N PRO A 43 10.63 2.65 1.07
CA PRO A 43 10.11 2.64 2.44
C PRO A 43 10.73 3.72 3.31
N ASP A 44 12.01 4.07 3.13
CA ASP A 44 12.68 5.06 3.97
C ASP A 44 12.19 6.47 3.66
N VAL A 45 12.05 6.82 2.37
CA VAL A 45 11.42 8.07 1.92
C VAL A 45 9.97 8.14 2.41
N PHE A 46 9.20 7.06 2.21
CA PHE A 46 7.81 6.98 2.62
C PHE A 46 7.64 7.23 4.12
N PHE A 47 8.41 6.56 4.98
CA PHE A 47 8.30 6.72 6.43
C PHE A 47 8.86 8.06 6.93
N ARG A 48 9.84 8.67 6.25
CA ARG A 48 10.27 10.05 6.56
C ARG A 48 9.18 11.08 6.28
N LYS A 49 8.39 10.87 5.23
CA LYS A 49 7.28 11.77 4.82
C LYS A 49 5.95 11.43 5.50
N THR A 50 5.85 10.28 6.17
CA THR A 50 4.61 9.80 6.78
C THR A 50 4.59 10.04 8.28
N PHE A 51 3.61 10.80 8.75
CA PHE A 51 3.36 10.93 10.19
C PHE A 51 2.67 9.67 10.74
N ILE A 52 3.35 8.95 11.65
CA ILE A 52 2.80 7.76 12.31
C ILE A 52 1.79 8.17 13.39
N THR A 53 0.51 8.21 13.00
CA THR A 53 -0.60 8.46 13.91
C THR A 53 -0.78 7.31 14.90
N ALA A 54 -1.51 7.56 16.00
CA ALA A 54 -1.89 6.51 16.94
C ALA A 54 -2.68 5.37 16.25
N GLY A 55 -3.54 5.69 15.30
CA GLY A 55 -4.29 4.71 14.51
C GLY A 55 -3.39 3.83 13.65
N LEU A 56 -2.40 4.42 12.95
CA LEU A 56 -1.42 3.64 12.17
C LEU A 56 -0.56 2.75 13.08
N ARG A 57 -0.15 3.23 14.24
CA ARG A 57 0.60 2.42 15.22
C ARG A 57 -0.23 1.22 15.67
N ASN A 58 -1.48 1.44 16.07
CA ASN A 58 -2.38 0.36 16.47
C ASN A 58 -2.60 -0.66 15.34
N LEU A 59 -2.79 -0.20 14.10
CA LEU A 59 -2.92 -1.07 12.93
C LEU A 59 -1.69 -1.96 12.73
N LEU A 60 -0.49 -1.39 12.85
CA LEU A 60 0.77 -2.15 12.76
C LEU A 60 0.91 -3.16 13.89
N ASP A 61 0.55 -2.80 15.13
CA ASP A 61 0.63 -3.69 16.28
C ASP A 61 -0.31 -4.90 16.13
N ILE A 62 -1.52 -4.68 15.63
CA ILE A 62 -2.49 -5.76 15.35
C ILE A 62 -1.93 -6.70 14.28
N ALA A 63 -1.46 -6.15 13.17
CA ALA A 63 -0.89 -6.92 12.07
C ALA A 63 0.34 -7.73 12.51
N GLU A 64 1.27 -7.10 13.23
CA GLU A 64 2.50 -7.77 13.70
C GLU A 64 2.20 -8.90 14.69
N LYS A 65 1.29 -8.66 15.66
CA LYS A 65 0.85 -9.71 16.60
C LYS A 65 0.29 -10.93 15.86
N ARG A 66 -0.54 -10.69 14.83
CA ARG A 66 -1.14 -11.75 14.02
C ARG A 66 -0.08 -12.54 13.26
N LEU A 67 0.82 -11.84 12.57
CA LEU A 67 1.89 -12.46 11.78
C LEU A 67 2.89 -13.25 12.64
N LYS A 68 3.08 -12.84 13.90
CA LYS A 68 3.91 -13.56 14.89
C LYS A 68 3.17 -14.71 15.60
N GLY A 69 1.94 -15.03 15.21
CA GLY A 69 1.14 -16.11 15.82
C GLY A 69 0.67 -15.81 17.25
N LYS A 70 0.67 -14.54 17.67
CA LYS A 70 0.30 -14.11 19.03
C LYS A 70 -1.18 -13.68 19.14
N GLY A 71 -2.02 -14.11 18.21
CA GLY A 71 -3.42 -13.67 18.10
C GLY A 71 -3.57 -12.32 17.39
N GLY A 72 -4.75 -11.70 17.53
CA GLY A 72 -5.13 -10.49 16.78
C GLY A 72 -6.07 -10.80 15.61
N ASP A 73 -6.68 -9.73 15.08
CA ASP A 73 -7.72 -9.83 14.07
C ASP A 73 -7.17 -10.35 12.73
N PRO A 74 -7.76 -11.42 12.16
CA PRO A 74 -7.31 -11.99 10.89
C PRO A 74 -7.76 -11.17 9.68
N VAL A 75 -8.80 -10.35 9.83
CA VAL A 75 -9.39 -9.53 8.79
C VAL A 75 -9.57 -8.12 9.35
N ILE A 76 -8.97 -7.14 8.68
CA ILE A 76 -9.04 -5.74 9.10
C ILE A 76 -9.68 -4.96 7.96
N GLN A 77 -10.82 -4.33 8.24
CA GLN A 77 -11.46 -3.41 7.31
C GLN A 77 -11.08 -1.97 7.68
N LEU A 78 -10.41 -1.27 6.76
CA LEU A 78 -10.10 0.15 6.94
C LEU A 78 -11.35 1.00 6.68
N GLN A 79 -11.98 1.48 7.75
CA GLN A 79 -13.12 2.37 7.67
C GLN A 79 -12.67 3.81 7.94
N THR A 80 -12.52 4.59 6.87
CA THR A 80 -12.33 6.05 6.98
C THR A 80 -13.18 6.75 5.94
N PRO A 81 -13.60 8.01 6.20
CA PRO A 81 -14.13 8.88 5.17
C PRO A 81 -13.17 9.03 3.98
N PHE A 82 -13.67 9.60 2.87
CA PHE A 82 -12.85 9.98 1.73
C PHE A 82 -11.69 10.89 2.18
N GLY A 83 -10.49 10.66 1.64
CA GLY A 83 -9.26 11.36 2.08
C GLY A 83 -8.67 10.90 3.42
N GLY A 84 -9.28 9.93 4.12
CA GLY A 84 -8.80 9.47 5.43
C GLY A 84 -7.57 8.55 5.43
N GLY A 85 -6.81 8.48 4.33
CA GLY A 85 -5.52 7.78 4.29
C GLY A 85 -5.58 6.25 4.19
N LYS A 86 -6.66 5.64 3.67
CA LYS A 86 -6.77 4.18 3.51
C LYS A 86 -5.62 3.58 2.70
N THR A 87 -5.37 4.11 1.49
CA THR A 87 -4.28 3.58 0.66
C THR A 87 -2.93 3.80 1.32
N HIS A 88 -2.75 4.93 2.02
CA HIS A 88 -1.55 5.21 2.81
C HIS A 88 -1.31 4.21 3.93
N ALA A 89 -2.38 3.80 4.63
CA ALA A 89 -2.33 2.77 5.66
C ALA A 89 -2.01 1.39 5.07
N LEU A 90 -2.55 1.06 3.90
CA LEU A 90 -2.20 -0.18 3.20
C LEU A 90 -0.74 -0.19 2.73
N ILE A 91 -0.21 0.92 2.19
CA ILE A 91 1.22 1.05 1.82
C ILE A 91 2.11 0.93 3.07
N THR A 92 1.70 1.52 4.18
CA THR A 92 2.39 1.37 5.48
C THR A 92 2.48 -0.10 5.89
N LEU A 93 1.37 -0.84 5.81
CA LEU A 93 1.33 -2.28 6.09
C LEU A 93 2.19 -3.07 5.10
N TYR A 94 2.13 -2.74 3.81
CA TYR A 94 2.91 -3.40 2.75
C TYR A 94 4.42 -3.32 3.03
N HIS A 95 4.93 -2.11 3.30
CA HIS A 95 6.34 -1.90 3.61
C HIS A 95 6.77 -2.61 4.89
N LYS A 96 5.95 -2.57 5.95
CA LYS A 96 6.27 -3.26 7.21
C LYS A 96 6.20 -4.77 7.10
N ALA A 97 5.21 -5.32 6.40
CA ALA A 97 5.09 -6.76 6.18
C ALA A 97 6.31 -7.31 5.41
N LYS A 98 6.79 -6.58 4.40
CA LYS A 98 8.05 -6.91 3.71
C LYS A 98 9.26 -6.84 4.63
N ALA A 99 9.37 -5.79 5.45
CA ALA A 99 10.46 -5.67 6.43
C ALA A 99 10.44 -6.81 7.48
N TRP A 100 9.27 -7.36 7.80
CA TRP A 100 9.11 -8.53 8.66
C TRP A 100 9.34 -9.87 7.95
N GLY A 101 9.73 -9.87 6.66
CA GLY A 101 9.95 -11.10 5.89
C GLY A 101 8.66 -11.89 5.60
N THR A 102 7.50 -11.23 5.66
CA THR A 102 6.20 -11.86 5.38
C THR A 102 5.94 -11.89 3.88
N LYS A 103 5.36 -12.99 3.39
CA LYS A 103 4.84 -13.05 2.02
C LYS A 103 3.61 -12.16 1.89
N VAL A 104 3.62 -11.23 0.94
CA VAL A 104 2.53 -10.25 0.74
C VAL A 104 1.89 -10.47 -0.62
N VAL A 105 0.57 -10.45 -0.65
CA VAL A 105 -0.24 -10.38 -1.87
C VAL A 105 -1.00 -9.07 -1.85
N VAL A 106 -1.05 -8.40 -3.00
CA VAL A 106 -1.83 -7.18 -3.20
C VAL A 106 -2.87 -7.47 -4.27
N ILE A 107 -4.13 -7.13 -4.02
CA ILE A 107 -5.21 -7.23 -5.01
C ILE A 107 -5.86 -5.85 -5.13
N ASP A 108 -6.02 -5.40 -6.37
CA ASP A 108 -6.76 -4.18 -6.69
C ASP A 108 -8.00 -4.53 -7.50
N GLY A 109 -9.18 -4.24 -6.96
CA GLY A 109 -10.45 -4.58 -7.58
C GLY A 109 -10.82 -3.76 -8.82
N THR A 110 -10.06 -2.70 -9.15
CA THR A 110 -10.24 -1.90 -10.36
C THR A 110 -9.35 -2.38 -11.51
N VAL A 111 -8.23 -3.05 -11.20
CA VAL A 111 -7.28 -3.59 -12.18
C VAL A 111 -7.49 -5.09 -12.42
N PHE A 112 -7.97 -5.82 -11.42
CA PHE A 112 -8.15 -7.26 -11.48
C PHE A 112 -9.47 -7.62 -12.20
N ASP A 113 -9.38 -8.34 -13.33
CA ASP A 113 -10.54 -8.95 -13.99
C ASP A 113 -10.58 -10.47 -13.74
N PRO A 114 -11.55 -10.97 -12.94
CA PRO A 114 -11.69 -12.41 -12.69
C PRO A 114 -12.01 -13.22 -13.95
N LYS A 115 -12.46 -12.60 -15.05
CA LYS A 115 -12.67 -13.27 -16.34
C LYS A 115 -11.36 -13.57 -17.05
N GLU A 116 -10.31 -12.81 -16.82
CA GLU A 116 -8.99 -13.06 -17.43
C GLU A 116 -8.15 -14.00 -16.58
N LYS A 117 -8.13 -13.78 -15.26
CA LYS A 117 -7.34 -14.56 -14.31
C LYS A 117 -8.10 -14.68 -12.99
N THR A 118 -8.14 -15.86 -12.40
CA THR A 118 -8.83 -16.04 -11.11
C THR A 118 -8.03 -15.46 -9.94
N LEU A 119 -8.70 -15.28 -8.80
CA LEU A 119 -8.08 -14.68 -7.62
C LEU A 119 -6.92 -15.54 -7.10
N TRP A 120 -7.12 -16.86 -7.08
CA TRP A 120 -6.11 -17.81 -6.60
C TRP A 120 -4.96 -17.99 -7.60
N GLU A 121 -5.21 -17.84 -8.91
CA GLU A 121 -4.13 -17.76 -9.91
C GLU A 121 -3.27 -16.51 -9.71
N GLU A 122 -3.88 -15.36 -9.43
CA GLU A 122 -3.13 -14.13 -9.13
C GLU A 122 -2.34 -14.26 -7.82
N ILE A 123 -2.93 -14.85 -6.78
CA ILE A 123 -2.22 -15.17 -5.53
C ILE A 123 -0.99 -16.05 -5.80
N GLU A 124 -1.15 -17.15 -6.55
CA GLU A 124 -0.03 -18.05 -6.88
C GLU A 124 1.06 -17.33 -7.65
N LEU A 125 0.67 -16.54 -8.66
CA LEU A 125 1.59 -15.78 -9.48
C LEU A 125 2.42 -14.79 -8.64
N GLN A 126 1.79 -14.05 -7.72
CA GLN A 126 2.51 -13.10 -6.87
C GLN A 126 3.45 -13.79 -5.88
N LEU A 127 3.06 -14.94 -5.35
CA LEU A 127 3.83 -15.66 -4.33
C LEU A 127 4.96 -16.52 -4.91
N THR A 128 4.81 -17.02 -6.13
CA THR A 128 5.72 -18.02 -6.72
C THR A 128 6.34 -17.60 -8.05
N GLY A 129 5.81 -16.57 -8.70
CA GLY A 129 6.22 -16.12 -10.03
C GLY A 129 5.61 -16.90 -11.19
N LYS A 130 4.77 -17.92 -10.94
CA LYS A 130 4.13 -18.75 -11.96
C LYS A 130 2.75 -19.25 -11.51
N ILE A 131 1.98 -19.79 -12.45
CA ILE A 131 0.65 -20.39 -12.19
C ILE A 131 0.74 -21.86 -12.58
N GLU A 132 0.66 -22.76 -11.61
CA GLU A 132 0.79 -24.21 -11.82
C GLU A 132 -0.28 -24.98 -11.04
N SER A 133 -0.37 -24.73 -9.73
CA SER A 133 -1.17 -25.52 -8.79
C SER A 133 -2.60 -25.01 -8.67
N LEU A 134 -2.80 -23.70 -8.75
CA LEU A 134 -4.11 -23.08 -8.55
C LEU A 134 -4.81 -22.78 -9.88
N LYS A 135 -4.35 -23.32 -11.00
CA LYS A 135 -4.92 -23.00 -12.31
C LYS A 135 -6.39 -23.45 -12.42
N GLY A 136 -7.24 -22.58 -13.00
CA GLY A 136 -8.60 -22.91 -13.40
C GLY A 136 -9.69 -22.17 -12.63
N ARG A 137 -10.95 -22.55 -12.91
CA ARG A 137 -12.17 -21.86 -12.45
C ARG A 137 -12.79 -22.43 -11.18
N ILE A 138 -12.25 -23.52 -10.67
CA ILE A 138 -12.72 -24.18 -9.46
C ILE A 138 -11.83 -23.68 -8.32
N SER A 139 -12.45 -23.22 -7.22
CA SER A 139 -11.70 -22.83 -6.02
C SER A 139 -10.91 -24.04 -5.51
N PRO A 140 -9.63 -23.86 -5.15
CA PRO A 140 -8.87 -24.87 -4.41
C PRO A 140 -9.42 -25.08 -2.99
#